data_AF-D4J812-F1
#
_entry.id   AF-D4J812-F1
#
_cell.length_a   1.000
_cell.length_b   1.000
_cell.length_c   1.000
_cell.angle_alpha   90.00
_cell.angle_beta   90.00
_cell.angle_gamma   90.00
#
_symmetry.space_group_name_H-M   'P 1'
#
loop_
_entity.id
_entity.type
_entity.pdbx_description
1 polymer ?
#
loop_
_entity_poly.entity_id
_entity_poly.type
_entity_poly.pdbx_seq_one_letter_code
_entity_poly.pdbx_strand_id
1 'polypeptide(L)'
;MKRYLKTALRFILFCVIFMVILMLLSKVFVPKDNQKSTGMEAVQSNGILGEPDNTMDYLVVGDSETYSSITPMEIWRQYGYAGYVCGTGGQHLYDTERFLAQALKKQSPKYVILETNALYRKIAYEKVLKSQLEKYFQIFRYHDRWKSLTLNDFTGSVNYTWTNDYKGYRYENKVATAALKDYMKQTDQKAKISAINQYYVEQMIKLCRKNNVELILVSTPSIKNWNYAKHNGIQALADQYGLEYYDLNLMPDQVKIDWKKDTRDKGDHLNHTGAVQVSDWLGAFFHSKNTLTDHRQETAYSQWNDALGRYDQQIADGTAYEISHCKK
;
A
#
# COMPACT_ATOMS: atom_id res chain seq x y z
N MET A 1 29.01 19.86 42.22
CA MET A 1 27.98 20.35 41.27
C MET A 1 28.53 20.91 39.96
N LYS A 2 29.38 21.96 39.95
CA LYS A 2 29.83 22.60 38.68
C LYS A 2 30.51 21.67 37.67
N ARG A 3 31.29 20.67 38.12
CA ARG A 3 31.94 19.67 37.25
C ARG A 3 30.92 18.73 36.59
N TYR A 4 29.97 18.19 37.36
CA TYR A 4 28.90 17.35 36.83
C TYR A 4 28.00 18.10 35.84
N LEU A 5 27.70 19.37 36.11
CA LEU A 5 26.95 20.22 35.19
C LEU A 5 27.70 20.43 33.86
N LYS A 6 29.01 20.71 33.91
CA LYS A 6 29.84 20.83 32.69
C LYS A 6 29.90 19.52 31.90
N THR A 7 30.01 18.38 32.58
CA THR A 7 30.01 17.06 31.91
C THR A 7 28.64 16.77 31.27
N ALA A 8 27.54 17.03 31.97
CA ALA A 8 26.20 16.88 31.44
C ALA A 8 25.98 17.77 30.20
N LEU A 9 26.40 19.04 30.25
CA LEU A 9 26.31 19.95 29.10
C LEU A 9 27.13 19.47 27.91
N ARG A 10 28.35 18.96 28.12
CA ARG A 10 29.17 18.38 27.04
C ARG A 10 28.52 17.14 26.43
N PHE A 11 27.91 16.29 27.25
CA PHE A 11 27.18 15.12 26.77
C PHE A 11 25.95 15.51 25.95
N ILE A 12 25.15 16.46 26.43
CA ILE A 12 23.99 16.99 25.69
C ILE A 12 24.44 17.58 24.35
N LEU A 13 25.50 18.40 24.36
CA LEU A 13 26.06 18.99 23.14
C LEU A 13 26.52 17.90 22.16
N PHE A 14 27.22 16.87 22.64
CA PHE A 14 27.60 15.71 21.81
C PHE A 14 26.38 15.02 21.21
N CYS A 15 25.34 14.73 21.99
CA CYS A 15 24.11 14.11 21.50
C CYS A 15 23.42 14.97 20.44
N VAL A 16 23.34 16.29 20.63
CA VAL A 16 22.75 17.21 19.64
C VAL A 16 23.56 17.19 18.34
N ILE A 17 24.88 17.31 18.42
CA ILE A 17 25.76 17.27 17.24
C ILE A 17 25.62 15.93 16.52
N PHE A 18 25.64 14.82 17.26
CA PHE A 18 25.46 13.47 16.71
C PHE A 18 24.12 13.33 15.98
N MET A 19 23.03 13.84 16.58
CA MET A 19 21.70 13.82 15.96
C MET A 19 21.65 14.65 14.67
N VAL A 20 22.28 15.83 14.66
CA VAL A 20 22.38 16.67 13.44
C VAL A 20 23.16 15.94 12.34
N ILE A 21 24.30 15.34 12.67
CA ILE A 21 25.09 14.55 11.72
C ILE A 21 24.25 13.39 11.18
N LEU A 22 23.54 12.67 12.05
CA LEU A 22 22.69 11.55 11.66
C LEU A 22 21.53 11.98 10.74
N MET A 23 20.94 13.16 10.96
CA MET A 23 19.93 13.75 10.08
C MET A 23 20.51 14.12 8.71
N LEU A 24 21.70 14.72 8.67
CA LEU A 24 22.39 15.08 7.42
C LEU A 24 22.78 13.84 6.63
N LEU A 25 23.37 12.84 7.27
CA LEU A 25 23.70 11.55 6.65
C LEU A 25 22.45 10.83 6.15
N SER A 26 21.33 10.92 6.89
CA SER A 26 20.07 10.35 6.44
C SER A 26 19.62 10.91 5.08
N LYS A 27 19.90 12.19 4.76
CA LYS A 27 19.59 12.77 3.45
C LYS A 27 20.45 12.18 2.31
N VAL A 28 21.68 11.79 2.61
CA VAL A 28 22.57 11.12 1.66
C VAL A 28 22.07 9.71 1.37
N PHE A 29 21.60 9.01 2.41
CA PHE A 29 21.11 7.64 2.31
C PHE A 29 19.71 7.50 1.73
N VAL A 30 18.93 8.57 1.56
CA VAL A 30 17.66 8.51 0.81
C VAL A 30 17.95 8.33 -0.69
N PRO A 31 17.35 7.32 -1.36
CA PRO A 31 17.43 7.17 -2.81
C PRO A 31 17.03 8.46 -3.54
N LYS A 32 17.82 8.85 -4.53
CA LYS A 32 17.56 10.08 -5.31
C LYS A 32 16.53 9.89 -6.42
N ASP A 33 16.16 8.65 -6.71
CA ASP A 33 15.07 8.25 -7.60
C ASP A 33 14.29 7.09 -6.93
N ASN A 34 13.16 6.66 -7.50
CA ASN A 34 12.31 5.60 -6.95
C ASN A 34 12.53 4.24 -7.63
N GLN A 35 13.60 4.10 -8.42
CA GLN A 35 14.02 2.85 -9.04
C GLN A 35 15.03 2.05 -8.19
N LYS A 36 15.09 0.74 -8.46
CA LYS A 36 16.00 -0.20 -7.79
C LYS A 36 17.48 0.16 -7.97
N SER A 37 17.85 0.70 -9.14
CA SER A 37 19.22 1.13 -9.46
C SER A 37 19.76 2.18 -8.49
N THR A 38 18.87 2.98 -7.89
CA THR A 38 19.24 3.99 -6.87
C THR A 38 19.09 3.47 -5.44
N GLY A 39 18.74 2.19 -5.25
CA GLY A 39 18.59 1.55 -3.94
C GLY A 39 17.22 1.73 -3.31
N MET A 40 16.18 2.05 -4.10
CA MET A 40 14.81 2.14 -3.58
C MET A 40 14.28 0.74 -3.19
N GLU A 41 13.81 0.61 -1.95
CA GLU A 41 13.04 -0.55 -1.50
C GLU A 41 11.60 -0.47 -2.02
N ALA A 42 10.91 -1.61 -2.14
CA ALA A 42 9.50 -1.65 -2.51
C ALA A 42 9.14 -0.77 -3.73
N VAL A 43 9.96 -0.84 -4.78
CA VAL A 43 9.89 0.04 -5.98
C VAL A 43 8.46 0.23 -6.48
N GLN A 44 7.69 -0.85 -6.63
CA GLN A 44 6.30 -0.76 -7.08
C GLN A 44 5.41 0.06 -6.14
N SER A 45 5.47 -0.17 -4.84
CA SER A 45 4.66 0.59 -3.86
C SER A 45 5.08 2.07 -3.80
N ASN A 46 6.36 2.35 -4.09
CA ASN A 46 6.94 3.68 -4.19
C ASN A 46 6.85 4.30 -5.59
N GLY A 47 6.22 3.64 -6.57
CA GLY A 47 6.01 4.22 -7.90
C GLY A 47 5.07 5.43 -7.87
N ILE A 48 4.17 5.49 -6.88
CA ILE A 48 3.31 6.66 -6.61
C ILE A 48 4.11 7.95 -6.40
N LEU A 49 5.36 7.87 -5.94
CA LEU A 49 6.20 9.04 -5.67
C LEU A 49 6.59 9.78 -6.95
N GLY A 50 6.58 9.08 -8.10
CA GLY A 50 6.82 9.63 -9.42
C GLY A 50 5.54 10.03 -10.17
N GLU A 51 4.35 9.76 -9.63
CA GLU A 51 3.10 10.23 -10.22
C GLU A 51 2.98 11.75 -10.07
N PRO A 52 2.41 12.47 -11.06
CA PRO A 52 2.19 13.90 -10.95
C PRO A 52 1.31 14.27 -9.75
N ASP A 53 1.58 15.42 -9.15
CA ASP A 53 0.88 15.87 -7.94
C ASP A 53 -0.64 15.97 -8.17
N ASN A 54 -1.42 15.47 -7.22
CA ASN A 54 -2.89 15.48 -7.20
C ASN A 54 -3.56 14.88 -8.46
N THR A 55 -3.08 13.71 -8.90
CA THR A 55 -3.66 12.95 -10.03
C THR A 55 -4.28 11.61 -9.61
N MET A 56 -4.37 11.31 -8.31
CA MET A 56 -5.02 10.10 -7.81
C MET A 56 -6.36 10.45 -7.15
N ASP A 57 -7.44 9.83 -7.61
CA ASP A 57 -8.78 9.87 -7.01
C ASP A 57 -8.88 8.99 -5.76
N TYR A 58 -8.20 7.84 -5.79
CA TYR A 58 -8.20 6.89 -4.69
C TYR A 58 -6.84 6.21 -4.50
N LEU A 59 -6.58 5.77 -3.28
CA LEU A 59 -5.43 4.94 -2.93
C LEU A 59 -5.88 3.64 -2.30
N VAL A 60 -5.13 2.57 -2.55
CA VAL A 60 -5.30 1.28 -1.87
C VAL A 60 -4.03 0.99 -1.09
N VAL A 61 -4.15 0.71 0.20
CA VAL A 61 -3.01 0.44 1.08
C VAL A 61 -3.21 -0.89 1.82
N GLY A 62 -2.18 -1.71 1.88
CA GLY A 62 -2.27 -3.03 2.50
C GLY A 62 -1.14 -3.95 2.07
N ASP A 63 -1.31 -5.26 2.27
CA ASP A 63 -0.28 -6.23 1.95
C ASP A 63 -0.47 -6.84 0.55
N SER A 64 -0.05 -8.10 0.36
CA SER A 64 -0.16 -8.82 -0.90
C SER A 64 -1.58 -9.00 -1.40
N GLU A 65 -2.56 -8.96 -0.49
CA GLU A 65 -3.97 -9.04 -0.84
C GLU A 65 -4.41 -7.85 -1.71
N THR A 66 -3.79 -6.68 -1.54
CA THR A 66 -4.11 -5.49 -2.34
C THR A 66 -3.66 -5.63 -3.80
N TYR A 67 -2.34 -5.79 -4.02
CA TYR A 67 -1.79 -5.84 -5.38
C TYR A 67 -2.19 -7.10 -6.16
N SER A 68 -2.74 -8.11 -5.48
CA SER A 68 -3.22 -9.33 -6.12
C SER A 68 -4.70 -9.25 -6.47
N SER A 69 -5.48 -8.47 -5.73
CA SER A 69 -6.94 -8.44 -5.85
C SER A 69 -7.48 -7.17 -6.51
N ILE A 70 -6.73 -6.07 -6.56
CA ILE A 70 -7.23 -4.81 -7.10
C ILE A 70 -6.32 -4.35 -8.23
N THR A 71 -6.89 -4.26 -9.42
CA THR A 71 -6.25 -3.72 -10.62
C THR A 71 -6.82 -2.34 -10.97
N PRO A 72 -6.04 -1.25 -10.79
CA PRO A 72 -6.50 0.09 -11.18
C PRO A 72 -6.76 0.26 -12.67
N MET A 73 -6.14 -0.55 -13.53
CA MET A 73 -6.34 -0.47 -14.98
C MET A 73 -7.76 -0.84 -15.39
N GLU A 74 -8.43 -1.78 -14.72
CA GLU A 74 -9.83 -2.10 -15.02
C GLU A 74 -10.80 -1.04 -14.51
N ILE A 75 -10.51 -0.44 -13.34
CA ILE A 75 -11.30 0.69 -12.82
C ILE A 75 -11.16 1.90 -13.77
N TRP A 76 -9.95 2.18 -14.24
CA TRP A 76 -9.69 3.18 -15.27
C TRP A 76 -10.44 2.85 -16.57
N ARG A 77 -10.33 1.62 -17.07
CA ARG A 77 -10.98 1.18 -18.31
C ARG A 77 -12.48 1.45 -18.29
N GLN A 78 -13.15 1.14 -17.18
CA GLN A 78 -14.61 1.21 -17.09
C GLN A 78 -15.11 2.61 -16.71
N TYR A 79 -14.49 3.22 -15.70
CA TYR A 79 -15.01 4.42 -15.04
C TYR A 79 -14.12 5.67 -15.19
N GLY A 80 -12.87 5.49 -15.61
CA GLY A 80 -11.91 6.59 -15.76
C GLY A 80 -11.39 7.17 -14.46
N TYR A 81 -11.47 6.42 -13.35
CA TYR A 81 -10.95 6.84 -12.05
C TYR A 81 -9.49 6.41 -11.90
N ALA A 82 -8.63 7.36 -11.55
CA ALA A 82 -7.20 7.15 -11.38
C ALA A 82 -6.90 6.74 -9.92
N GLY A 83 -6.30 5.57 -9.71
CA GLY A 83 -5.84 5.20 -8.37
C GLY A 83 -4.62 4.29 -8.33
N TYR A 84 -4.06 4.16 -7.14
CA TYR A 84 -2.78 3.48 -6.95
C TYR A 84 -2.80 2.49 -5.79
N VAL A 85 -2.17 1.34 -5.98
CA VAL A 85 -2.01 0.31 -4.96
C VAL A 85 -0.62 0.39 -4.32
N CYS A 86 -0.56 0.85 -3.08
CA CYS A 86 0.65 0.89 -2.26
C CYS A 86 0.72 -0.34 -1.35
N GLY A 87 1.03 -1.49 -1.96
CA GLY A 87 1.13 -2.77 -1.25
C GLY A 87 2.44 -3.52 -1.42
N THR A 88 2.86 -4.23 -0.37
CA THR A 88 4.05 -5.11 -0.33
C THR A 88 3.70 -6.48 0.26
N GLY A 89 4.53 -7.50 0.01
CA GLY A 89 4.29 -8.84 0.56
C GLY A 89 4.40 -8.83 2.09
N GLY A 90 3.37 -9.32 2.79
CA GLY A 90 3.38 -9.43 4.24
C GLY A 90 3.46 -8.09 4.99
N GLN A 91 3.03 -6.99 4.37
CA GLN A 91 3.12 -5.64 4.91
C GLN A 91 2.55 -5.53 6.32
N HIS A 92 3.29 -4.88 7.22
CA HIS A 92 2.82 -4.52 8.55
C HIS A 92 2.17 -3.12 8.55
N LEU A 93 1.28 -2.85 9.50
CA LEU A 93 0.55 -1.57 9.52
C LEU A 93 1.42 -0.32 9.71
N TYR A 94 2.62 -0.45 10.27
CA TYR A 94 3.57 0.65 10.32
C TYR A 94 4.14 1.00 8.93
N ASP A 95 4.24 0.04 8.02
CA ASP A 95 4.59 0.28 6.63
C ASP A 95 3.39 0.82 5.86
N THR A 96 2.19 0.31 6.11
CA THR A 96 0.94 0.83 5.53
C THR A 96 0.74 2.31 5.85
N GLU A 97 0.86 2.70 7.13
CA GLU A 97 0.75 4.10 7.55
C GLU A 97 1.85 4.96 6.92
N ARG A 98 3.07 4.42 6.80
CA ARG A 98 4.18 5.11 6.13
C ARG A 98 3.90 5.34 4.65
N PHE A 99 3.46 4.32 3.90
CA PHE A 99 3.16 4.46 2.48
C PHE A 99 2.04 5.47 2.26
N LEU A 100 0.97 5.40 3.07
CA LEU A 100 -0.11 6.38 3.05
C LEU A 100 0.41 7.80 3.31
N ALA A 101 1.22 7.98 4.37
CA ALA A 101 1.79 9.29 4.71
C ALA A 101 2.76 9.82 3.65
N GLN A 102 3.41 8.95 2.87
CA GLN A 102 4.26 9.36 1.76
C GLN A 102 3.43 9.77 0.54
N ALA A 103 2.41 8.99 0.19
CA ALA A 103 1.49 9.29 -0.91
C ALA A 103 0.77 10.63 -0.70
N LEU A 104 0.21 10.84 0.49
CA LEU A 104 -0.55 12.05 0.84
C LEU A 104 0.29 13.34 0.91
N LYS A 105 1.62 13.28 0.70
CA LYS A 105 2.45 14.49 0.56
C LYS A 105 2.23 15.19 -0.78
N LYS A 106 1.86 14.43 -1.81
CA LYS A 106 1.71 14.90 -3.20
C LYS A 106 0.32 14.61 -3.77
N GLN A 107 -0.42 13.69 -3.16
CA GLN A 107 -1.74 13.26 -3.62
C GLN A 107 -2.81 13.69 -2.61
N SER A 108 -3.97 14.09 -3.13
CA SER A 108 -5.14 14.46 -2.34
C SER A 108 -6.36 13.62 -2.78
N PRO A 109 -6.31 12.28 -2.64
CA PRO A 109 -7.38 11.41 -3.09
C PRO A 109 -8.66 11.65 -2.29
N LYS A 110 -9.80 11.37 -2.90
CA LYS A 110 -11.08 11.36 -2.19
C LYS A 110 -11.16 10.17 -1.23
N TYR A 111 -10.66 9.02 -1.67
CA TYR A 111 -10.79 7.75 -0.95
C TYR A 111 -9.44 7.09 -0.66
N VAL A 112 -9.32 6.51 0.52
CA VAL A 112 -8.28 5.52 0.84
C VAL A 112 -8.95 4.22 1.23
N ILE A 113 -8.63 3.15 0.53
CA ILE A 113 -9.05 1.79 0.82
C ILE A 113 -7.95 1.11 1.63
N LEU A 114 -8.24 0.79 2.89
CA LEU A 114 -7.37 -0.02 3.73
C LEU A 114 -7.81 -1.48 3.66
N GLU A 115 -6.97 -2.31 3.03
CA GLU A 115 -7.19 -3.76 3.07
C GLU A 115 -6.84 -4.29 4.46
N THR A 116 -7.71 -5.15 4.97
CA THR A 116 -7.81 -5.44 6.41
C THR A 116 -7.03 -6.66 6.87
N ASN A 117 -6.42 -7.45 5.98
CA ASN A 117 -5.64 -8.63 6.36
C ASN A 117 -4.47 -8.27 7.29
N ALA A 118 -3.79 -7.16 6.99
CA ALA A 118 -2.65 -6.66 7.77
C ALA A 118 -3.00 -6.36 9.24
N LEU A 119 -4.28 -6.13 9.58
CA LEU A 119 -4.73 -5.83 10.94
C LEU A 119 -4.60 -7.03 11.89
N TYR A 120 -4.51 -8.25 11.36
CA TYR A 120 -4.31 -9.47 12.16
C TYR A 120 -2.86 -9.95 12.20
N ARG A 121 -1.92 -9.24 11.57
CA ARG A 121 -0.51 -9.60 11.61
C ARG A 121 0.09 -9.28 12.97
N LYS A 122 0.90 -10.20 13.50
CA LYS A 122 1.69 -9.96 14.72
C LYS A 122 2.81 -8.97 14.41
N ILE A 123 2.93 -7.94 15.23
CA ILE A 123 4.00 -6.95 15.14
C ILE A 123 4.85 -7.04 16.41
N ALA A 124 6.16 -7.25 16.22
CA ALA A 124 7.11 -7.21 17.32
C ALA A 124 7.45 -5.76 17.69
N TYR A 125 7.60 -5.48 18.99
CA TYR A 125 7.82 -4.11 19.48
C TYR A 125 9.12 -3.50 18.94
N GLU A 126 10.20 -4.29 18.80
CA GLU A 126 11.46 -3.81 18.22
C GLU A 126 11.29 -3.35 16.76
N LYS A 127 10.41 -3.99 15.99
CA LYS A 127 10.11 -3.57 14.62
C LYS A 127 9.36 -2.24 14.59
N VAL A 128 8.46 -2.00 15.55
CA VAL A 128 7.79 -0.71 15.70
C VAL A 128 8.78 0.39 16.05
N LEU A 129 9.65 0.16 17.04
CA LEU A 129 10.67 1.13 17.42
C LEU A 129 11.60 1.44 16.24
N LYS A 130 12.05 0.41 15.54
CA LYS A 130 12.87 0.56 14.32
C LYS A 130 12.14 1.40 13.27
N SER A 131 10.88 1.08 12.97
CA SER A 131 10.08 1.83 11.99
C SER A 131 9.93 3.31 12.37
N GLN A 132 9.70 3.62 13.65
CA GLN A 132 9.62 5.00 14.14
C GLN A 132 10.96 5.74 13.99
N LEU A 133 12.09 5.08 14.27
CA LEU A 133 13.42 5.65 14.03
C LEU A 133 13.68 5.89 12.54
N GLU A 134 13.31 4.96 11.67
CA GLU A 134 13.45 5.08 10.21
C GLU A 134 12.65 6.25 9.62
N LYS A 135 11.58 6.73 10.29
CA LYS A 135 10.83 7.92 9.85
C LYS A 135 11.68 9.20 9.91
N TYR A 136 12.51 9.33 10.95
CA TYR A 136 13.36 10.50 11.16
C TYR A 136 14.78 10.31 10.62
N PHE A 137 15.28 9.08 10.69
CA PHE A 137 16.63 8.71 10.32
C PHE A 137 16.61 7.64 9.23
N GLN A 138 16.42 8.09 7.99
CA GLN A 138 16.33 7.22 6.81
C GLN A 138 17.60 6.38 6.57
N ILE A 139 18.72 6.75 7.18
CA ILE A 139 19.93 5.93 7.20
C ILE A 139 19.69 4.52 7.75
N PHE A 140 18.75 4.31 8.68
CA PHE A 140 18.46 2.97 9.20
C PHE A 140 17.71 2.09 8.20
N ARG A 141 16.82 2.69 7.39
CA ARG A 141 16.09 1.98 6.34
C ARG A 141 17.03 1.62 5.21
N TYR A 142 17.70 2.63 4.68
CA TYR A 142 18.57 2.50 3.51
C TYR A 142 20.02 2.21 3.88
N HIS A 143 20.28 1.66 5.07
CA HIS A 143 21.63 1.48 5.62
C HIS A 143 22.55 0.76 4.65
N ASP A 144 22.06 -0.22 3.90
CA ASP A 144 22.83 -0.98 2.90
C ASP A 144 23.33 -0.14 1.71
N ARG A 145 22.75 1.03 1.45
CA ARG A 145 23.18 1.92 0.35
C ARG A 145 24.59 2.45 0.53
N TRP A 146 25.21 2.37 1.71
CA TRP A 146 26.63 2.71 1.89
C TRP A 146 27.56 1.98 0.91
N LYS A 147 27.16 0.81 0.41
CA LYS A 147 27.88 0.00 -0.58
C LYS A 147 27.77 0.54 -2.01
N SER A 148 26.82 1.45 -2.26
CA SER A 148 26.43 1.91 -3.60
C SER A 148 26.25 3.44 -3.68
N LEU A 149 26.78 4.20 -2.71
CA LEU A 149 26.70 5.67 -2.75
C LEU A 149 27.56 6.22 -3.89
N THR A 150 27.05 7.24 -4.55
CA THR A 150 27.71 7.98 -5.62
C THR A 150 27.90 9.45 -5.20
N LEU A 151 28.68 10.22 -5.96
CA LEU A 151 28.81 11.67 -5.72
C LEU A 151 27.45 12.40 -5.76
N ASN A 152 26.54 11.95 -6.62
CA ASN A 152 25.19 12.50 -6.72
C ASN A 152 24.37 12.28 -5.43
N ASP A 153 24.70 11.31 -4.59
CA ASP A 153 24.00 11.12 -3.32
C ASP A 153 24.30 12.24 -2.30
N PHE A 154 25.48 12.86 -2.41
CA PHE A 154 25.93 13.94 -1.54
C PHE A 154 25.48 15.33 -2.01
N THR A 155 25.36 15.53 -3.32
CA THR A 155 25.06 16.85 -3.91
C THR A 155 23.69 16.93 -4.58
N GLY A 156 23.11 15.81 -5.00
CA GLY A 156 21.88 15.75 -5.77
C GLY A 156 20.61 15.89 -4.93
N SER A 157 19.59 16.46 -5.56
CA SER A 157 18.22 16.46 -5.04
C SER A 157 17.51 15.14 -5.33
N VAL A 158 16.47 14.86 -4.55
CA VAL A 158 15.56 13.74 -4.81
C VAL A 158 14.63 14.13 -5.96
N ASN A 159 14.58 13.30 -7.01
CA ASN A 159 13.68 13.45 -8.13
C ASN A 159 13.14 12.07 -8.52
N TYR A 160 11.89 11.78 -8.15
CA TYR A 160 11.24 10.51 -8.47
C TYR A 160 10.61 10.62 -9.85
N THR A 161 11.12 9.83 -10.79
CA THR A 161 10.71 9.93 -12.21
C THR A 161 9.96 8.71 -12.72
N TRP A 162 10.11 7.56 -12.06
CA TRP A 162 9.49 6.33 -12.52
C TRP A 162 8.06 6.20 -12.00
N THR A 163 7.15 5.81 -12.90
CA THR A 163 5.78 5.43 -12.58
C THR A 163 5.56 3.96 -12.92
N ASN A 164 4.61 3.33 -12.25
CA ASN A 164 4.24 1.94 -12.54
C ASN A 164 3.06 1.93 -13.50
N ASP A 165 3.22 1.31 -14.67
CA ASP A 165 2.12 1.21 -15.66
C ASP A 165 0.86 0.56 -15.07
N TYR A 166 1.00 -0.41 -14.17
CA TYR A 166 -0.13 -1.10 -13.55
C TYR A 166 -0.51 -0.51 -12.20
N LYS A 167 0.04 0.66 -11.87
CA LYS A 167 -0.28 1.46 -10.68
C LYS A 167 -0.26 0.63 -9.39
N GLY A 168 0.75 -0.25 -9.29
CA GLY A 168 1.00 -1.10 -8.13
C GLY A 168 0.34 -2.48 -8.16
N TYR A 169 -0.54 -2.75 -9.14
CA TYR A 169 -1.08 -4.10 -9.38
C TYR A 169 -0.01 -5.07 -9.90
N ARG A 170 -0.07 -6.33 -9.46
CA ARG A 170 0.83 -7.40 -9.91
C ARG A 170 0.06 -8.45 -10.69
N TYR A 171 0.15 -8.37 -12.02
CA TYR A 171 -0.48 -9.33 -12.90
C TYR A 171 0.08 -10.75 -12.69
N GLU A 172 -0.83 -11.70 -12.53
CA GLU A 172 -0.56 -13.13 -12.41
C GLU A 172 -1.79 -13.88 -12.91
N ASN A 173 -1.61 -14.83 -13.83
CA ASN A 173 -2.68 -15.57 -14.48
C ASN A 173 -2.67 -17.07 -14.14
N LYS A 174 -1.73 -17.52 -13.30
CA LYS A 174 -1.73 -18.89 -12.79
C LYS A 174 -3.06 -19.23 -12.16
N VAL A 175 -3.47 -20.49 -12.38
CA VAL A 175 -4.64 -21.08 -11.76
C VAL A 175 -4.19 -22.21 -10.84
N ALA A 176 -4.55 -22.12 -9.57
CA ALA A 176 -4.37 -23.19 -8.61
C ALA A 176 -5.63 -23.34 -7.75
N THR A 177 -6.49 -24.26 -8.17
CA THR A 177 -7.79 -24.56 -7.54
C THR A 177 -7.74 -24.63 -6.03
N ALA A 178 -8.72 -24.01 -5.38
CA ALA A 178 -9.00 -24.13 -3.97
C ALA A 178 -10.37 -24.79 -3.75
N ALA A 179 -10.47 -25.62 -2.72
CA ALA A 179 -11.73 -26.17 -2.26
C ALA A 179 -12.25 -25.32 -1.10
N LEU A 180 -13.54 -24.97 -1.16
CA LEU A 180 -14.21 -24.33 -0.05
C LEU A 180 -14.52 -25.37 1.03
N LYS A 181 -13.93 -25.21 2.20
CA LYS A 181 -14.27 -25.97 3.40
C LYS A 181 -14.41 -25.02 4.57
N ASP A 182 -15.61 -24.97 5.16
CA ASP A 182 -15.95 -24.09 6.29
C ASP A 182 -15.61 -22.59 6.05
N TYR A 183 -15.47 -22.18 4.78
CA TYR A 183 -15.13 -20.80 4.40
C TYR A 183 -16.24 -19.85 4.83
N MET A 184 -15.86 -18.81 5.57
CA MET A 184 -16.77 -17.82 6.18
C MET A 184 -17.97 -18.43 6.92
N LYS A 185 -17.79 -19.61 7.52
CA LYS A 185 -18.82 -20.21 8.36
C LYS A 185 -19.14 -19.29 9.55
N GLN A 186 -20.41 -18.93 9.67
CA GLN A 186 -20.90 -17.96 10.64
C GLN A 186 -20.60 -18.35 12.09
N THR A 187 -20.24 -17.38 12.91
CA THR A 187 -20.02 -17.51 14.36
C THR A 187 -20.17 -16.16 15.04
N ASP A 188 -20.44 -16.14 16.34
CA ASP A 188 -20.46 -14.92 17.17
C ASP A 188 -19.06 -14.54 17.70
N GLN A 189 -18.07 -15.41 17.49
CA GLN A 189 -16.70 -15.13 17.93
C GLN A 189 -16.13 -13.89 17.24
N LYS A 190 -15.36 -13.08 17.97
CA LYS A 190 -14.66 -11.91 17.46
C LYS A 190 -13.16 -12.10 17.61
N ALA A 191 -12.42 -12.14 16.51
CA ALA A 191 -10.97 -12.23 16.55
C ALA A 191 -10.39 -10.90 17.06
N LYS A 192 -9.55 -10.98 18.09
CA LYS A 192 -8.95 -9.81 18.74
C LYS A 192 -7.88 -9.17 17.85
N ILE A 193 -8.05 -7.89 17.56
CA ILE A 193 -7.03 -7.04 16.92
C ILE A 193 -6.10 -6.52 18.01
N SER A 194 -4.79 -6.67 17.82
CA SER A 194 -3.80 -6.24 18.83
C SER A 194 -3.83 -4.72 19.03
N ALA A 195 -3.52 -4.25 20.24
CA ALA A 195 -3.52 -2.82 20.57
C ALA A 195 -2.56 -2.02 19.66
N ILE A 196 -1.42 -2.62 19.28
CA ILE A 196 -0.47 -1.96 18.38
C ILE A 196 -1.02 -1.82 16.96
N ASN A 197 -1.81 -2.78 16.48
CA ASN A 197 -2.47 -2.68 15.19
C ASN A 197 -3.59 -1.64 15.23
N GLN A 198 -4.39 -1.61 16.30
CA GLN A 198 -5.41 -0.57 16.50
C GLN A 198 -4.78 0.83 16.53
N TYR A 199 -3.64 1.01 17.20
CA TYR A 199 -2.90 2.28 17.20
C TYR A 199 -2.57 2.76 15.78
N TYR A 200 -2.08 1.88 14.89
CA TYR A 200 -1.77 2.30 13.51
C TYR A 200 -3.02 2.59 12.68
N VAL A 201 -4.13 1.87 12.90
CA VAL A 201 -5.42 2.21 12.30
C VAL A 201 -5.85 3.61 12.74
N GLU A 202 -5.72 3.94 14.04
CA GLU A 202 -6.00 5.30 14.54
C GLU A 202 -5.11 6.37 13.90
N GLN A 203 -3.82 6.09 13.70
CA GLN A 203 -2.92 7.04 13.02
C GLN A 203 -3.36 7.27 11.57
N MET A 204 -3.75 6.22 10.84
CA MET A 204 -4.26 6.34 9.49
C MET A 204 -5.59 7.10 9.45
N ILE A 205 -6.53 6.84 10.37
CA ILE A 205 -7.78 7.61 10.51
C ILE A 205 -7.47 9.10 10.72
N LYS A 206 -6.57 9.42 11.66
CA LYS A 206 -6.17 10.82 11.93
C LYS A 206 -5.54 11.47 10.71
N LEU A 207 -4.69 10.74 10.01
CA LEU A 207 -4.02 11.21 8.80
C LEU A 207 -5.02 11.46 7.66
N CYS A 208 -5.93 10.53 7.39
CA CYS A 208 -6.98 10.70 6.38
C CYS A 208 -7.89 11.89 6.70
N ARG A 209 -8.39 11.99 7.94
CA ARG A 209 -9.23 13.12 8.38
C ARG A 209 -8.52 14.46 8.24
N LYS A 210 -7.24 14.53 8.62
CA LYS A 210 -6.43 15.76 8.46
C LYS A 210 -6.32 16.23 7.01
N ASN A 211 -6.35 15.30 6.05
CA ASN A 211 -6.23 15.58 4.62
C ASN A 211 -7.59 15.55 3.89
N ASN A 212 -8.72 15.56 4.62
CA ASN A 212 -10.08 15.46 4.06
C ASN A 212 -10.30 14.23 3.16
N VAL A 213 -9.63 13.12 3.50
CA VAL A 213 -9.73 11.84 2.81
C VAL A 213 -10.67 10.91 3.56
N GLU A 214 -11.55 10.22 2.85
CA GLU A 214 -12.43 9.20 3.41
C GLU A 214 -11.71 7.84 3.45
N LEU A 215 -11.56 7.28 4.65
CA LEU A 215 -10.93 5.97 4.87
C LEU A 215 -12.00 4.89 4.93
N ILE A 216 -11.89 3.89 4.05
CA ILE A 216 -12.82 2.77 3.95
C ILE A 216 -12.06 1.46 4.19
N LEU A 217 -12.63 0.58 4.99
CA LEU A 217 -12.08 -0.74 5.26
C LEU A 217 -12.62 -1.74 4.23
N VAL A 218 -11.74 -2.57 3.67
CA VAL A 218 -12.15 -3.65 2.76
C VAL A 218 -11.43 -4.94 3.15
N SER A 219 -12.14 -6.06 3.14
CA SER A 219 -11.55 -7.40 3.18
C SER A 219 -11.66 -8.01 1.79
N THR A 220 -10.54 -8.20 1.10
CA THR A 220 -10.57 -8.86 -0.22
C THR A 220 -10.77 -10.37 -0.05
N PRO A 221 -11.34 -11.07 -1.06
CA PRO A 221 -11.58 -12.50 -0.96
C PRO A 221 -10.29 -13.33 -0.78
N SER A 222 -10.22 -14.09 0.31
CA SER A 222 -9.12 -15.06 0.54
C SER A 222 -9.55 -16.16 1.50
N ILE A 223 -9.53 -17.42 1.05
CA ILE A 223 -9.87 -18.59 1.86
C ILE A 223 -8.89 -18.76 3.02
N LYS A 224 -7.59 -18.47 2.79
CA LYS A 224 -6.56 -18.68 3.81
C LYS A 224 -6.52 -17.56 4.85
N ASN A 225 -6.80 -16.32 4.41
CA ASN A 225 -6.66 -15.16 5.28
C ASN A 225 -7.94 -14.83 6.04
N TRP A 226 -9.12 -15.22 5.55
CA TRP A 226 -10.39 -14.83 6.15
C TRP A 226 -11.19 -15.96 6.77
N ASN A 227 -11.82 -15.63 7.89
CA ASN A 227 -12.88 -16.41 8.53
C ASN A 227 -13.85 -15.43 9.19
N TYR A 228 -15.00 -15.94 9.60
CA TYR A 228 -16.07 -15.09 10.13
C TYR A 228 -15.70 -14.42 11.47
N ALA A 229 -14.81 -15.02 12.28
CA ALA A 229 -14.35 -14.38 13.51
C ALA A 229 -13.49 -13.13 13.22
N LYS A 230 -12.65 -13.17 12.18
CA LYS A 230 -11.90 -11.99 11.70
C LYS A 230 -12.85 -10.93 11.16
N HIS A 231 -13.82 -11.30 10.35
CA HIS A 231 -14.89 -10.40 9.89
C HIS A 231 -15.52 -9.64 11.06
N ASN A 232 -16.02 -10.36 12.07
CA ASN A 232 -16.67 -9.73 13.21
C ASN A 232 -15.74 -8.80 14.01
N GLY A 233 -14.44 -9.10 14.05
CA GLY A 233 -13.45 -8.25 14.70
C GLY A 233 -13.17 -6.96 13.93
N ILE A 234 -13.13 -7.02 12.60
CA ILE A 234 -13.04 -5.82 11.76
C ILE A 234 -14.33 -5.01 11.83
N GLN A 235 -15.51 -5.64 11.77
CA GLN A 235 -16.80 -4.95 11.90
C GLN A 235 -16.88 -4.19 13.23
N ALA A 236 -16.52 -4.82 14.35
CA ALA A 236 -16.50 -4.15 15.64
C ALA A 236 -15.53 -2.96 15.69
N LEU A 237 -14.39 -3.05 15.00
CA LEU A 237 -13.45 -1.94 14.87
C LEU A 237 -14.02 -0.81 14.00
N ALA A 238 -14.66 -1.15 12.88
CA ALA A 238 -15.30 -0.20 11.99
C ALA A 238 -16.39 0.59 12.72
N ASP A 239 -17.27 -0.12 13.44
CA ASP A 239 -18.32 0.48 14.27
C ASP A 239 -17.74 1.41 15.34
N GLN A 240 -16.66 0.99 16.01
CA GLN A 240 -15.99 1.78 17.05
C GLN A 240 -15.49 3.15 16.52
N TYR A 241 -14.98 3.20 15.29
CA TYR A 241 -14.42 4.42 14.70
C TYR A 241 -15.33 5.14 13.71
N GLY A 242 -16.52 4.57 13.43
CA GLY A 242 -17.46 5.07 12.43
C GLY A 242 -16.91 5.01 11.01
N LEU A 243 -16.31 3.90 10.63
CA LEU A 243 -15.78 3.66 9.28
C LEU A 243 -16.73 2.79 8.46
N GLU A 244 -16.82 3.05 7.15
CA GLU A 244 -17.43 2.09 6.23
C GLU A 244 -16.54 0.84 6.12
N TYR A 245 -17.17 -0.34 6.15
CA TYR A 245 -16.49 -1.62 6.01
C TYR A 245 -17.24 -2.53 5.06
N TYR A 246 -16.52 -3.10 4.10
CA TYR A 246 -17.04 -4.08 3.16
C TYR A 246 -16.18 -5.36 3.21
N ASP A 247 -16.80 -6.46 3.62
CA ASP A 247 -16.18 -7.78 3.55
C ASP A 247 -16.62 -8.51 2.28
N LEU A 248 -15.77 -8.48 1.25
CA LEU A 248 -16.09 -9.09 -0.03
C LEU A 248 -16.15 -10.62 0.06
N ASN A 249 -15.63 -11.23 1.12
CA ASN A 249 -15.79 -12.66 1.41
C ASN A 249 -17.26 -13.02 1.75
N LEU A 250 -18.09 -12.05 2.12
CA LEU A 250 -19.52 -12.22 2.46
C LEU A 250 -20.46 -11.66 1.38
N MET A 251 -19.94 -11.26 0.22
CA MET A 251 -20.72 -10.64 -0.86
C MET A 251 -20.67 -11.45 -2.18
N PRO A 252 -20.92 -12.77 -2.16
CA PRO A 252 -20.74 -13.63 -3.34
C PRO A 252 -21.66 -13.30 -4.51
N ASP A 253 -22.80 -12.63 -4.27
CA ASP A 253 -23.71 -12.19 -5.32
C ASP A 253 -23.18 -10.98 -6.09
N GLN A 254 -22.30 -10.20 -5.47
CA GLN A 254 -21.70 -8.99 -6.05
C GLN A 254 -20.26 -9.23 -6.55
N VAL A 255 -19.48 -10.05 -5.83
CA VAL A 255 -18.09 -10.40 -6.18
C VAL A 255 -18.01 -11.92 -6.40
N LYS A 256 -18.14 -12.35 -7.65
CA LYS A 256 -18.29 -13.77 -8.02
C LYS A 256 -16.94 -14.45 -8.24
N ILE A 257 -16.26 -14.82 -7.16
CA ILE A 257 -14.99 -15.56 -7.23
C ILE A 257 -15.24 -17.06 -7.49
N ASP A 258 -14.79 -17.55 -8.64
CA ASP A 258 -14.68 -18.99 -8.93
C ASP A 258 -13.35 -19.52 -8.35
N TRP A 259 -13.39 -20.11 -7.17
CA TRP A 259 -12.20 -20.65 -6.49
C TRP A 259 -11.47 -21.78 -7.25
N LYS A 260 -12.02 -22.28 -8.37
CA LYS A 260 -11.31 -23.19 -9.28
C LYS A 260 -10.50 -22.47 -10.35
N LYS A 261 -10.76 -21.19 -10.59
CA LYS A 261 -10.18 -20.41 -11.70
C LYS A 261 -9.54 -19.10 -11.27
N ASP A 262 -10.04 -18.46 -10.23
CA ASP A 262 -9.75 -17.07 -9.89
C ASP A 262 -8.67 -16.91 -8.80
N THR A 263 -7.90 -17.97 -8.54
CA THR A 263 -6.83 -17.98 -7.53
C THR A 263 -5.58 -18.64 -8.08
N ARG A 264 -4.41 -18.14 -7.66
CA ARG A 264 -3.10 -18.59 -8.11
C ARG A 264 -2.38 -19.55 -7.17
N ASP A 265 -2.87 -19.73 -5.94
CA ASP A 265 -2.13 -20.45 -4.88
C ASP A 265 -3.04 -21.11 -3.82
N LYS A 266 -4.12 -21.76 -4.29
CA LYS A 266 -5.06 -22.51 -3.45
C LYS A 266 -5.83 -21.59 -2.49
N GLY A 267 -6.23 -20.42 -2.96
CA GLY A 267 -7.13 -19.51 -2.25
C GLY A 267 -6.45 -18.58 -1.26
N ASP A 268 -5.13 -18.37 -1.36
CA ASP A 268 -4.47 -17.30 -0.60
C ASP A 268 -4.70 -15.97 -1.32
N HIS A 269 -4.23 -15.90 -2.57
CA HIS A 269 -4.31 -14.72 -3.42
C HIS A 269 -5.16 -15.01 -4.66
N LEU A 270 -5.88 -13.98 -5.10
CA LEU A 270 -6.52 -13.97 -6.40
C LEU A 270 -5.48 -13.92 -7.52
N ASN A 271 -5.85 -14.46 -8.68
CA ASN A 271 -5.16 -14.19 -9.93
C ASN A 271 -5.87 -13.04 -10.66
N HIS A 272 -5.50 -12.80 -11.92
CA HIS A 272 -6.04 -11.68 -12.69
C HIS A 272 -7.58 -11.72 -12.85
N THR A 273 -8.18 -12.87 -13.15
CA THR A 273 -9.64 -12.94 -13.33
C THR A 273 -10.38 -12.64 -12.03
N GLY A 274 -9.88 -13.13 -10.89
CA GLY A 274 -10.40 -12.76 -9.57
C GLY A 274 -10.19 -11.28 -9.24
N ALA A 275 -9.05 -10.71 -9.63
CA ALA A 275 -8.76 -9.28 -9.42
C ALA A 275 -9.71 -8.38 -10.21
N VAL A 276 -10.09 -8.77 -11.42
CA VAL A 276 -11.11 -8.07 -12.23
C VAL A 276 -12.44 -8.02 -11.48
N GLN A 277 -12.90 -9.14 -10.90
CA GLN A 277 -14.17 -9.18 -10.15
C GLN A 277 -14.19 -8.19 -8.96
N VAL A 278 -13.08 -8.09 -8.23
CA VAL A 278 -12.96 -7.16 -7.10
C VAL A 278 -12.84 -5.71 -7.58
N SER A 279 -12.08 -5.46 -8.65
CA SER A 279 -11.96 -4.13 -9.27
C SER A 279 -13.28 -3.62 -9.83
N ASP A 280 -14.06 -4.48 -10.48
CA ASP A 280 -15.38 -4.13 -11.03
C ASP A 280 -16.31 -3.66 -9.92
N TRP A 281 -16.35 -4.40 -8.81
CA TRP A 281 -17.11 -4.02 -7.62
C TRP A 281 -16.63 -2.69 -7.04
N LEU A 282 -15.32 -2.49 -6.90
CA LEU A 282 -14.76 -1.27 -6.33
C LEU A 282 -15.02 -0.03 -7.23
N GLY A 283 -14.91 -0.20 -8.55
CA GLY A 283 -15.26 0.84 -9.52
C GLY A 283 -16.75 1.19 -9.47
N ALA A 284 -17.63 0.18 -9.44
CA ALA A 284 -19.07 0.37 -9.29
C ALA A 284 -19.42 1.05 -7.95
N PHE A 285 -18.73 0.69 -6.87
CA PHE A 285 -18.87 1.34 -5.57
C PHE A 285 -18.53 2.83 -5.66
N PHE A 286 -17.38 3.20 -6.23
CA PHE A 286 -17.03 4.61 -6.42
C PHE A 286 -18.02 5.36 -7.32
N HIS A 287 -18.44 4.71 -8.41
CA HIS A 287 -19.43 5.28 -9.31
C HIS A 287 -20.76 5.56 -8.60
N SER A 288 -21.21 4.64 -7.73
CA SER A 288 -22.44 4.80 -6.94
C SER A 288 -22.39 5.97 -5.96
N LYS A 289 -21.19 6.33 -5.46
CA LYS A 289 -21.00 7.50 -4.60
C LYS A 289 -21.11 8.81 -5.39
N ASN A 290 -20.91 8.77 -6.71
CA ASN A 290 -21.00 9.91 -7.62
C ASN A 290 -20.16 11.12 -7.18
N THR A 291 -18.93 10.88 -6.73
CA THR A 291 -18.00 11.93 -6.28
C THR A 291 -16.68 11.98 -7.06
N LEU A 292 -16.42 11.01 -7.94
CA LEU A 292 -15.20 10.95 -8.75
C LEU A 292 -15.49 11.34 -10.20
N THR A 293 -14.47 11.84 -10.89
CA THR A 293 -14.58 12.33 -12.27
C THR A 293 -13.95 11.32 -13.23
N ASP A 294 -14.57 11.10 -14.39
CA ASP A 294 -13.97 10.32 -15.47
C ASP A 294 -12.90 11.15 -16.18
N HIS A 295 -11.64 10.79 -16.00
CA HIS A 295 -10.50 11.54 -16.52
C HIS A 295 -10.00 11.05 -17.88
N ARG A 296 -10.65 10.06 -18.52
CA ARG A 296 -10.10 9.39 -19.72
C ARG A 296 -9.87 10.31 -20.92
N GLN A 297 -10.61 11.41 -21.00
CA GLN A 297 -10.52 12.40 -22.07
C GLN A 297 -9.60 13.57 -21.74
N GLU A 298 -9.02 13.62 -20.53
CA GLU A 298 -8.16 14.70 -20.10
C GLU A 298 -6.71 14.48 -20.52
N THR A 299 -6.11 15.46 -21.18
CA THR A 299 -4.71 15.40 -21.63
C THR A 299 -3.73 15.12 -20.49
N ALA A 300 -4.00 15.62 -19.28
CA ALA A 300 -3.16 15.38 -18.10
C ALA A 300 -3.07 13.89 -17.72
N TYR A 301 -4.03 13.07 -18.17
CA TYR A 301 -4.13 11.65 -17.88
C TYR A 301 -3.82 10.76 -19.09
N SER A 302 -3.34 11.32 -20.22
CA SER A 302 -3.10 10.53 -21.45
C SER A 302 -2.20 9.30 -21.22
N GLN A 303 -1.23 9.42 -20.30
CA GLN A 303 -0.33 8.33 -19.90
C GLN A 303 -1.07 7.09 -19.37
N TRP A 304 -2.28 7.25 -18.81
CA TRP A 304 -3.10 6.14 -18.35
C TRP A 304 -3.66 5.31 -19.51
N ASN A 305 -4.01 5.95 -20.62
CA ASN A 305 -4.47 5.26 -21.82
C ASN A 305 -3.31 4.48 -22.47
N ASP A 306 -2.11 5.04 -22.48
CA ASP A 306 -0.91 4.33 -22.94
C ASP A 306 -0.58 3.14 -22.04
N ALA A 307 -0.68 3.31 -20.72
CA ALA A 307 -0.48 2.26 -19.73
C ALA A 307 -1.53 1.15 -19.87
N LEU A 308 -2.79 1.50 -20.13
CA LEU A 308 -3.87 0.55 -20.42
C LEU A 308 -3.56 -0.28 -21.67
N GLY A 309 -3.03 0.33 -22.73
CA GLY A 309 -2.60 -0.41 -23.92
C GLY A 309 -1.48 -1.43 -23.63
N ARG A 310 -0.50 -1.07 -22.78
CA ARG A 310 0.55 -2.00 -22.33
C ARG A 310 0.02 -3.09 -21.41
N TYR A 311 -0.98 -2.77 -20.60
CA TYR A 311 -1.67 -3.72 -19.75
C TYR A 311 -2.45 -4.75 -20.57
N ASP A 312 -3.16 -4.32 -21.61
CA ASP A 312 -3.89 -5.20 -22.53
C ASP A 312 -2.95 -6.16 -23.27
N GLN A 313 -1.80 -5.65 -23.72
CA GLN A 313 -0.78 -6.48 -24.35
C GLN A 313 -0.25 -7.56 -23.40
N GLN A 314 0.03 -7.20 -22.14
CA GLN A 314 0.51 -8.15 -21.13
C GLN A 314 -0.50 -9.26 -20.83
N ILE A 315 -1.80 -8.92 -20.75
CA ILE A 315 -2.87 -9.89 -20.57
C ILE A 315 -2.92 -10.84 -21.77
N ALA A 316 -2.88 -10.29 -22.99
CA ALA A 316 -2.90 -11.06 -24.23
C ALA A 316 -1.70 -12.02 -24.34
N ASP A 317 -0.51 -11.58 -23.94
CA ASP A 317 0.72 -12.39 -23.95
C ASP A 317 0.72 -13.45 -22.85
N GLY A 318 -0.09 -13.28 -21.80
CA GLY A 318 -0.19 -14.22 -20.69
C GLY A 318 1.10 -14.39 -19.87
N THR A 319 2.06 -13.48 -20.01
CA THR A 319 3.32 -13.53 -19.26
C THR A 319 3.10 -12.99 -17.85
N ALA A 320 3.79 -13.53 -16.84
CA ALA A 320 3.72 -12.93 -15.50
C ALA A 320 4.32 -11.53 -15.53
N TYR A 321 3.86 -10.64 -14.64
CA TYR A 321 4.44 -9.30 -14.56
C TYR A 321 5.91 -9.38 -14.12
N GLU A 322 6.82 -9.26 -15.08
CA GLU A 322 8.23 -9.02 -14.83
C GLU A 322 8.51 -7.53 -14.84
N ILE A 323 9.21 -7.02 -13.83
CA ILE A 323 9.68 -5.64 -13.80
C ILE A 323 10.82 -5.54 -14.85
N SER A 324 10.45 -5.40 -16.13
CA SER A 324 11.40 -5.37 -17.26
C SER A 324 12.38 -4.20 -17.19
N HIS A 325 12.05 -3.15 -16.44
CA HIS A 325 12.88 -1.96 -16.21
C HIS A 325 13.85 -2.09 -15.01
N CYS A 326 13.96 -3.29 -14.41
CA CYS A 326 14.95 -3.63 -13.38
C CYS A 326 16.15 -4.42 -13.92
N LYS A 327 16.39 -4.41 -15.23
CA LYS A 327 17.65 -4.93 -15.78
C LYS A 327 18.76 -3.91 -15.55
N LYS A 328 19.61 -4.27 -14.57
CA LYS A 328 20.93 -3.77 -14.15
C LYS A 328 21.36 -2.40 -14.63
#